data_AF-A0A351MPS0-F1
#
_entry.id   AF-A0A351MPS0-F1
#
_cell.length_a   1.000
_cell.length_b   1.000
_cell.length_c   1.000
_cell.angle_alpha   90.00
_cell.angle_beta   90.00
_cell.angle_gamma   90.00
#
_symmetry.space_group_name_H-M   'P 1'
#
loop_
_entity.id
_entity.type
_entity.pdbx_description
1 polymer ?
#
loop_
_entity_poly.entity_id
_entity_poly.type
_entity_poly.pdbx_seq_one_letter_code
_entity_poly.pdbx_strand_id
1 'polypeptide(L)'
;AVTPSPGYEVSAWTSASGDQGLAYVRNRAGDERWAPDGTEAAMLRTTAPAQARLQFALPPGEYAVSLANLVTGAVADGPLAADELLDLGLSEDDWGLSWRRVD
;
A
#
# COMPACT_ATOMS: atom_id res chain seq x y z
N ALA A 1 7.22 4.54 -9.36
CA ALA A 1 6.70 4.96 -8.05
C ALA A 1 5.34 4.31 -7.79
N VAL A 2 4.96 4.15 -6.53
CA VAL A 2 3.63 3.66 -6.12
C VAL A 2 3.00 4.75 -5.26
N THR A 3 1.83 5.24 -5.65
CA THR A 3 1.14 6.34 -4.98
C THR A 3 -0.19 5.85 -4.43
N PRO A 4 -0.45 5.98 -3.11
CA PRO A 4 -1.72 5.57 -2.53
C PRO A 4 -2.82 6.63 -2.72
N SER A 5 -4.07 6.19 -2.62
CA SER A 5 -5.22 7.07 -2.37
C SER A 5 -5.16 7.77 -1.01
N PRO A 6 -5.93 8.86 -0.80
CA PRO A 6 -6.07 9.48 0.52
C PRO A 6 -6.52 8.49 1.60
N GLY A 7 -5.98 8.67 2.80
CA GLY A 7 -6.20 7.74 3.93
C GLY A 7 -5.18 6.61 3.99
N TYR A 8 -4.30 6.48 2.99
CA TYR A 8 -3.20 5.52 2.98
C TYR A 8 -1.85 6.21 2.85
N GLU A 9 -0.82 5.55 3.37
CA GLU A 9 0.58 5.93 3.25
C GLU A 9 1.38 4.77 2.66
N VAL A 10 2.37 5.07 1.82
CA VAL A 10 3.22 4.06 1.18
C VAL A 10 4.69 4.31 1.52
N SER A 11 5.37 3.26 1.98
CA SER A 11 6.83 3.18 2.03
C SER A 11 7.29 2.14 1.02
N ALA A 12 8.08 2.56 0.03
CA ALA A 12 8.52 1.69 -1.05
C ALA A 12 10.05 1.60 -1.14
N TRP A 13 10.55 0.40 -1.46
CA TRP A 13 11.94 0.09 -1.73
C TRP A 13 12.04 -0.48 -3.14
N THR A 14 12.66 0.26 -4.04
CA THR A 14 12.72 -0.10 -5.47
C THR A 14 14.17 -0.33 -5.88
N SER A 15 14.39 -1.20 -6.88
CA SER A 15 15.69 -1.26 -7.55
C SER A 15 16.02 0.08 -8.24
N ALA A 16 17.30 0.28 -8.57
CA ALA A 16 17.73 1.48 -9.29
C ALA A 16 17.05 1.62 -10.66
N SER A 17 16.73 0.51 -11.34
CA SER A 17 16.02 0.52 -12.62
C SER A 17 14.50 0.68 -12.45
N GLY A 18 13.94 0.39 -11.27
CA GLY A 18 12.51 0.37 -11.02
C GLY A 18 11.80 -0.92 -11.48
N ASP A 19 12.51 -1.85 -12.12
CA ASP A 19 11.95 -3.10 -12.64
C ASP A 19 11.52 -4.08 -11.53
N GLN A 20 11.93 -3.84 -10.28
CA GLN A 20 11.47 -4.61 -9.13
C GLN A 20 11.37 -3.74 -7.88
N GLY A 21 10.51 -4.15 -6.96
CA GLY A 21 10.42 -3.48 -5.67
C GLY A 21 9.44 -4.12 -4.70
N LEU A 22 9.44 -3.54 -3.50
CA LEU A 22 8.58 -3.89 -2.38
C LEU A 22 7.93 -2.60 -1.88
N ALA A 23 6.67 -2.66 -1.47
CA ALA A 23 6.00 -1.56 -0.80
C ALA A 23 5.18 -2.06 0.39
N TYR A 24 5.23 -1.28 1.46
CA TYR A 24 4.30 -1.38 2.57
C TYR A 24 3.27 -0.26 2.45
N VAL A 25 2.00 -0.64 2.44
CA VAL A 25 0.86 0.27 2.34
C VAL A 25 0.11 0.23 3.66
N ARG A 26 0.11 1.35 4.37
CA ARG A 26 -0.51 1.47 5.69
C ARG A 26 -1.79 2.28 5.61
N ASN A 27 -2.87 1.78 6.20
CA ASN A 27 -4.06 2.60 6.43
C ASN A 27 -3.79 3.60 7.57
N ARG A 28 -3.98 4.89 7.27
CA ARG A 28 -3.86 6.03 8.19
C ARG A 28 -5.22 6.73 8.40
N ALA A 29 -6.29 6.28 7.77
CA ALA A 29 -7.62 6.86 7.93
C ALA A 29 -8.16 6.67 9.36
N GLY A 30 -7.72 5.59 10.04
CA GLY A 30 -8.03 5.33 11.44
C GLY A 30 -7.05 5.94 12.45
N ASP A 31 -6.13 6.80 12.03
CA ASP A 31 -5.16 7.38 12.94
C ASP A 31 -5.77 8.54 13.74
N GLU A 32 -5.97 8.32 15.04
CA GLU A 32 -6.50 9.33 15.96
C GLU A 32 -5.42 9.78 16.95
N ARG A 33 -5.32 11.09 17.17
CA ARG A 33 -4.43 11.64 18.18
C ARG A 33 -5.06 11.47 19.55
N TRP A 34 -4.41 10.72 20.42
CA TRP A 34 -4.85 10.48 21.79
C TRP A 34 -3.90 11.15 22.78
N ALA A 35 -4.46 12.00 23.65
CA ALA A 35 -3.72 12.67 24.71
C ALA A 35 -4.62 12.72 25.96
N PRO A 36 -4.61 11.69 26.82
CA PRO A 36 -5.54 11.59 27.94
C PRO A 36 -5.25 12.64 29.03
N ASP A 37 -4.00 13.08 29.15
CA ASP A 37 -3.53 13.92 30.27
C ASP A 37 -2.72 15.14 29.79
N GLY A 38 -2.75 15.45 28.49
CA GLY A 38 -2.08 16.61 27.89
C GLY A 38 -0.53 16.58 27.88
N THR A 39 0.09 15.46 28.27
CA THR A 39 1.53 15.36 28.51
C THR A 39 2.31 14.80 27.31
N GLU A 40 1.78 13.79 26.61
CA GLU A 40 2.28 13.33 25.31
C GLU A 40 1.12 12.81 24.46
N ALA A 41 1.18 13.08 23.15
CA ALA A 41 0.19 12.57 22.21
C ALA A 41 0.65 11.24 21.62
N ALA A 42 -0.10 10.16 21.86
CA ALA A 42 0.05 8.92 21.13
C ALA A 42 -0.86 8.94 19.89
N MET A 43 -0.50 8.15 18.88
CA MET A 43 -1.39 7.86 17.76
C MET A 43 -2.09 6.52 18.04
N LEU A 44 -3.39 6.57 18.29
CA LEU A 44 -4.23 5.38 18.36
C LEU A 44 -4.66 4.99 16.94
N ARG A 45 -4.63 3.69 16.67
CA ARG A 45 -5.20 3.12 15.46
C ARG A 45 -6.63 2.70 15.73
N THR A 46 -7.56 3.23 14.94
CA THR A 46 -8.95 2.78 14.86
C THR A 46 -9.16 1.97 13.58
N THR A 47 -10.35 1.38 13.45
CA THR A 47 -10.76 0.53 12.32
C THR A 47 -11.53 1.35 11.28
N ALA A 48 -11.13 2.60 11.02
CA ALA A 48 -11.82 3.41 10.03
C ALA A 48 -11.40 2.97 8.61
N PRO A 49 -12.34 2.50 7.78
CA PRO A 49 -12.00 2.08 6.43
C PRO A 49 -11.82 3.30 5.51
N ALA A 50 -10.96 3.14 4.51
CA ALA A 50 -10.79 4.09 3.40
C ALA A 50 -10.69 3.34 2.07
N GLN A 51 -10.98 4.04 0.96
CA GLN A 51 -10.81 3.45 -0.37
C GLN A 51 -9.33 3.19 -0.61
N ALA A 52 -8.93 1.94 -0.72
CA ALA A 52 -7.56 1.49 -0.94
C ALA A 52 -7.27 1.38 -2.44
N ARG A 53 -6.60 2.38 -3.00
CA ARG A 53 -6.16 2.39 -4.40
C ARG A 53 -4.68 2.68 -4.49
N LEU A 54 -3.99 1.99 -5.38
CA LEU A 54 -2.57 2.16 -5.64
C LEU A 54 -2.36 2.50 -7.11
N GLN A 55 -1.90 3.72 -7.39
CA GLN A 55 -1.49 4.12 -8.73
C GLN A 55 -0.02 3.75 -8.94
N PHE A 56 0.24 2.98 -9.97
CA PHE A 56 1.59 2.63 -10.38
C PHE A 56 2.11 3.61 -11.43
N ALA A 57 3.40 3.88 -11.37
CA ALA A 57 4.14 4.66 -12.36
C ALA A 57 5.53 4.03 -12.50
N LEU A 58 5.57 2.83 -13.08
CA LEU A 58 6.77 2.02 -13.28
C LEU A 58 7.37 2.27 -14.68
N PRO A 59 8.63 1.86 -14.93
CA PRO A 59 9.16 1.81 -16.29
C PRO A 59 8.25 1.01 -17.24
N PRO A 60 8.17 1.34 -18.54
CA PRO A 60 7.32 0.62 -19.49
C PRO A 60 7.64 -0.87 -19.53
N GLY A 61 6.64 -1.73 -19.37
CA GLY A 61 6.76 -3.18 -19.35
C GLY A 61 5.57 -3.86 -18.67
N GLU A 62 5.57 -5.19 -18.66
CA GLU A 62 4.62 -6.00 -17.88
C GLU A 62 5.28 -6.46 -16.58
N TYR A 63 4.50 -6.57 -15.51
CA TYR A 63 4.99 -6.92 -14.19
C TYR A 63 4.19 -8.08 -13.61
N ALA A 64 4.88 -9.00 -12.93
CA ALA A 64 4.28 -9.90 -11.97
C ALA A 64 4.21 -9.20 -10.61
N VAL A 65 3.04 -9.24 -9.99
CA VAL A 65 2.76 -8.62 -8.69
C VAL A 65 2.27 -9.66 -7.71
N SER A 66 2.70 -9.53 -6.46
CA SER A 66 2.13 -10.23 -5.32
C SER A 66 1.64 -9.22 -4.28
N LEU A 67 0.39 -9.34 -3.89
CA LEU A 67 -0.28 -8.50 -2.89
C LEU A 67 -0.67 -9.36 -1.69
N ALA A 68 -0.17 -8.99 -0.52
CA ALA A 68 -0.49 -9.63 0.75
C ALA A 68 -1.33 -8.69 1.62
N ASN A 69 -2.49 -9.14 2.08
CA ASN A 69 -3.24 -8.50 3.16
C ASN A 69 -2.57 -8.87 4.49
N LEU A 70 -2.02 -7.89 5.19
CA LEU A 70 -1.22 -8.14 6.40
C LEU A 70 -2.08 -8.34 7.65
N VAL A 71 -3.38 -8.08 7.57
CA VAL A 71 -4.35 -8.33 8.64
C VAL A 71 -4.89 -9.75 8.54
N THR A 72 -5.29 -10.17 7.35
CA THR A 72 -5.93 -11.49 7.13
C THR A 72 -4.94 -12.59 6.74
N GLY A 73 -3.74 -12.22 6.27
CA GLY A 73 -2.74 -13.15 5.73
C GLY A 73 -3.07 -13.65 4.31
N ALA A 74 -4.14 -13.16 3.68
CA ALA A 74 -4.48 -13.53 2.30
C ALA A 74 -3.44 -12.98 1.32
N VAL A 75 -3.09 -13.77 0.30
CA VAL A 75 -2.16 -13.39 -0.76
C VAL A 75 -2.83 -13.59 -2.11
N ALA A 76 -2.67 -12.61 -3.00
CA ALA A 76 -3.11 -12.65 -4.38
C ALA A 76 -1.94 -12.29 -5.31
N ASP A 77 -1.75 -13.10 -6.34
CA ASP A 77 -0.75 -12.87 -7.37
C ASP A 77 -1.44 -12.54 -8.70
N GLY A 78 -0.84 -11.68 -9.50
CA GLY A 78 -1.39 -11.30 -10.80
C GLY A 78 -0.46 -10.46 -11.66
N PRO A 79 -0.79 -10.32 -12.95
CA PRO A 79 -0.12 -9.35 -13.82
C PRO A 79 -0.50 -7.92 -13.43
N LEU A 80 0.38 -6.97 -13.72
CA LEU A 80 0.15 -5.54 -13.56
C LEU A 80 0.85 -4.76 -14.69
N ALA A 81 0.14 -3.83 -15.32
CA ALA A 81 0.73 -2.90 -16.28
C ALA A 81 1.50 -1.77 -15.57
N ALA A 82 2.47 -1.18 -16.27
CA ALA A 82 3.38 -0.17 -15.71
C ALA A 82 2.68 1.07 -15.11
N ASP A 83 1.50 1.43 -15.63
CA ASP A 83 0.70 2.60 -15.24
C ASP A 83 -0.69 2.22 -14.68
N GLU A 84 -0.86 0.97 -14.25
CA GLU A 84 -2.15 0.46 -13.78
C GLU A 84 -2.58 1.09 -12.44
N LEU A 85 -3.90 1.19 -12.26
CA LEU A 85 -4.54 1.49 -11.00
C LEU A 85 -5.05 0.19 -10.37
N LEU A 86 -4.46 -0.21 -9.25
CA LEU A 86 -4.96 -1.33 -8.47
C LEU A 86 -5.98 -0.83 -7.45
N ASP A 87 -7.25 -1.23 -7.59
CA ASP A 87 -8.32 -0.93 -6.64
C ASP A 87 -8.59 -2.15 -5.74
N LEU A 88 -8.30 -1.99 -4.45
CA LEU A 88 -8.51 -3.02 -3.42
C LEU A 88 -9.85 -2.85 -2.68
N GLY A 89 -10.66 -1.87 -3.11
CA GLY A 89 -11.95 -1.57 -2.50
C GLY A 89 -11.86 -0.73 -1.24
N LEU A 90 -12.95 -0.74 -0.46
CA LEU A 90 -13.02 -0.09 0.84
C LEU A 90 -12.43 -1.05 1.90
N SER A 91 -11.36 -0.65 2.60
CA SER A 91 -10.65 -1.51 3.54
C SER A 91 -10.08 -0.73 4.73
N GLU A 92 -9.92 -1.40 5.88
CA GLU A 92 -9.21 -0.94 7.08
C GLU A 92 -7.79 -1.53 7.20
N ASP A 93 -7.41 -2.38 6.25
CA ASP A 93 -6.24 -3.25 6.34
C ASP A 93 -4.96 -2.58 5.85
N ASP A 94 -3.84 -3.12 6.31
CA ASP A 94 -2.52 -2.84 5.75
C ASP A 94 -2.14 -3.91 4.72
N TRP A 95 -1.31 -3.51 3.76
CA TRP A 95 -0.94 -4.35 2.63
C TRP A 95 0.57 -4.39 2.43
N GLY A 96 1.08 -5.56 2.10
CA GLY A 96 2.39 -5.76 1.53
C GLY A 96 2.26 -5.96 0.02
N LEU A 97 3.13 -5.32 -0.74
CA LEU A 97 3.14 -5.40 -2.19
C LEU A 97 4.56 -5.71 -2.67
N SER A 98 4.68 -6.62 -3.62
CA SER A 98 5.92 -6.85 -4.36
C SER A 98 5.64 -6.84 -5.85
N TRP A 99 6.59 -6.36 -6.65
CA TRP A 99 6.52 -6.42 -8.09
C TRP A 99 7.88 -6.76 -8.71
N ARG A 100 7.83 -7.40 -9.87
CA ARG A 100 8.99 -7.67 -10.72
C ARG A 100 8.57 -7.68 -12.17
N ARG A 101 9.31 -7.00 -13.04
CA ARG A 101 9.13 -7.04 -14.47
C ARG A 101 9.23 -8.47 -14.99
N VAL A 102 8.37 -8.81 -15.93
CA VAL A 102 8.44 -10.06 -16.70
C VAL A 102 8.94 -9.75 -18.10
N ASP A 103 9.87 -10.57 -18.57
CA ASP A 103 10.45 -10.50 -19.92
C ASP A 103 9.58 -11.24 -20.94
#